data_AF-A0A3P3Y1X7-F1
#
_entry.id   AF-A0A3P3Y1X7-F1
#
_cell.length_a   1.000
_cell.length_b   1.000
_cell.length_c   1.000
_cell.angle_alpha   90.00
_cell.angle_beta   90.00
_cell.angle_gamma   90.00
#
_symmetry.space_group_name_H-M   'P 1'
#
loop_
_entity.id
_entity.type
_entity.pdbx_description
1 polymer ?
#
loop_
_entity_poly.entity_id
_entity_poly.type
_entity_poly.pdbx_seq_one_letter_code
_entity_poly.pdbx_strand_id
1 'polypeptide(L)'
;MSPCSCQELESFDWNQHPQRAFEVGVRCALDDWCVLQTAIADGWAGSDAVGNLNQNELFVQLVKMFGKGNPVDPFDIADFLDLFMANKFNCELEDDSPEWVADLVVRLHADCTIAAYTACNC
;
A
#
# COMPACT_ATOMS: atom_id res chain seq x y z
N MET A 1 -24.04 22.41 3.93
CA MET A 1 -24.10 20.94 3.80
C MET A 1 -22.68 20.50 3.53
N SER A 2 -22.07 19.74 4.43
CA SER A 2 -20.73 19.20 4.18
C SER A 2 -20.80 18.19 3.02
N PRO A 3 -19.81 18.15 2.12
CA PRO A 3 -19.78 17.16 1.07
C PRO A 3 -19.66 15.75 1.68
N CYS A 4 -20.23 14.75 1.02
CA CYS A 4 -19.96 13.35 1.35
C CYS A 4 -18.56 12.98 0.84
N SER A 5 -17.83 12.11 1.54
CA SER A 5 -16.43 11.79 1.20
C SER A 5 -16.25 11.28 -0.24
N CYS A 6 -17.27 10.67 -0.85
CA CYS A 6 -17.23 10.25 -2.25
C CYS A 6 -17.20 11.43 -3.24
N GLN A 7 -17.90 12.53 -2.96
CA GLN A 7 -17.91 13.72 -3.83
C GLN A 7 -16.57 14.48 -3.76
N GLU A 8 -15.90 14.43 -2.61
CA GLU A 8 -14.59 15.05 -2.43
C GLU A 8 -13.53 14.33 -3.27
N LEU A 9 -13.57 12.99 -3.34
CA LEU A 9 -12.66 12.16 -4.12
C LEU A 9 -12.80 12.36 -5.63
N GLU A 10 -14.03 12.54 -6.13
CA GLU A 10 -14.29 12.80 -7.56
C GLU A 10 -13.79 14.19 -8.01
N SER A 11 -13.76 15.16 -7.09
CA SER A 11 -13.25 16.51 -7.35
C SER A 11 -11.76 16.68 -7.10
N PHE A 12 -11.10 15.65 -6.55
CA PHE A 12 -9.71 15.72 -6.13
C PHE A 12 -8.77 15.52 -7.32
N ASP A 13 -7.96 16.52 -7.64
CA ASP A 13 -6.97 16.42 -8.70
C ASP A 13 -5.76 15.61 -8.23
N TRP A 14 -5.81 14.31 -8.48
CA TRP A 14 -4.75 13.36 -8.14
C TRP A 14 -3.40 13.71 -8.79
N ASN A 15 -3.39 14.39 -9.95
CA ASN A 15 -2.15 14.78 -10.63
C ASN A 15 -1.39 15.88 -9.88
N GLN A 16 -2.09 16.73 -9.12
CA GLN A 16 -1.48 17.77 -8.28
C GLN A 16 -1.01 17.24 -6.92
N HIS A 17 -1.38 16.01 -6.57
CA HIS A 17 -1.09 15.40 -5.28
C HIS A 17 -0.51 13.97 -5.42
N PRO A 18 0.62 13.81 -6.12
CA PRO A 18 1.19 12.50 -6.46
C PRO A 18 1.49 11.64 -5.24
N GLN A 19 1.99 12.24 -4.15
CA GLN A 19 2.23 11.52 -2.90
C GLN A 19 0.94 10.96 -2.30
N ARG A 20 -0.15 11.72 -2.33
CA ARG A 20 -1.44 11.28 -1.80
C ARG A 20 -2.11 10.24 -2.69
N ALA A 21 -1.94 10.37 -4.02
CA ALA A 21 -2.38 9.35 -4.97
C ALA A 21 -1.66 8.01 -4.71
N PHE A 22 -0.34 8.05 -4.50
CA PHE A 22 0.44 6.88 -4.15
C PHE A 22 -0.03 6.25 -2.82
N GLU A 23 -0.17 7.05 -1.76
CA GLU A 23 -0.65 6.57 -0.45
C GLU A 23 -2.03 5.89 -0.55
N VAL A 24 -2.97 6.48 -1.30
CA VAL A 24 -4.29 5.86 -1.52
C VAL A 24 -4.16 4.57 -2.32
N GLY A 25 -3.33 4.54 -3.36
CA GLY A 25 -3.06 3.33 -4.13
C GLY A 25 -2.49 2.19 -3.28
N VAL A 26 -1.52 2.48 -2.42
CA VAL A 26 -0.95 1.49 -1.48
C VAL A 26 -2.02 0.98 -0.51
N ARG A 27 -2.88 1.87 0.01
CA ARG A 27 -3.99 1.45 0.88
C ARG A 27 -4.92 0.47 0.17
N CYS A 28 -5.36 0.80 -1.05
CA CYS A 28 -6.21 -0.08 -1.84
C CYS A 28 -5.54 -1.42 -2.14
N ALA A 29 -4.25 -1.42 -2.50
CA ALA A 29 -3.51 -2.65 -2.74
C ALA A 29 -3.49 -3.59 -1.51
N LEU A 30 -3.34 -3.04 -0.30
CA LEU A 30 -3.39 -3.81 0.94
C LEU A 30 -4.81 -4.26 1.31
N ASP A 31 -5.82 -3.45 1.01
CA ASP A 31 -7.22 -3.79 1.23
C ASP A 31 -7.68 -4.91 0.28
N ASP A 32 -7.14 -4.96 -0.94
CA ASP A 32 -7.43 -6.00 -1.95
C ASP A 32 -6.54 -7.25 -1.82
N TRP A 33 -5.50 -7.23 -0.96
CA TRP A 33 -4.63 -8.37 -0.78
C TRP A 33 -5.31 -9.46 0.07
N CYS A 34 -5.88 -10.45 -0.62
CA CYS A 34 -6.76 -11.48 -0.04
C CYS A 34 -6.19 -12.18 1.21
N VAL A 35 -4.91 -12.56 1.19
CA VAL A 35 -4.30 -13.28 2.33
C VAL A 35 -4.21 -12.39 3.57
N LEU A 36 -3.93 -11.09 3.40
CA LEU A 36 -3.91 -10.12 4.49
C LEU A 36 -5.32 -9.91 5.07
N GLN A 37 -6.32 -9.77 4.21
CA GLN A 37 -7.72 -9.65 4.67
C GLN A 37 -8.19 -10.90 5.40
N THR A 38 -7.83 -12.08 4.89
CA THR A 38 -8.12 -13.37 5.53
C THR A 38 -7.42 -13.46 6.89
N ALA A 39 -6.14 -13.09 6.97
CA ALA A 39 -5.37 -13.10 8.22
C ALA A 39 -5.95 -12.18 9.30
N ILE A 40 -6.51 -11.03 8.90
CA ILE A 40 -7.21 -10.12 9.82
C ILE A 40 -8.53 -10.73 10.28
N ALA A 41 -9.37 -11.18 9.34
CA ALA A 41 -10.72 -11.68 9.63
C ALA A 41 -10.74 -12.98 10.45
N ASP A 42 -9.75 -13.85 10.22
CA ASP A 42 -9.60 -15.11 10.96
C ASP A 42 -8.79 -14.92 12.26
N GLY A 43 -8.39 -13.69 12.58
CA GLY A 43 -7.74 -13.35 13.84
C GLY A 43 -6.32 -13.92 13.99
N TRP A 44 -5.56 -14.08 12.91
CA TRP A 44 -4.21 -14.65 12.94
C TRP A 44 -3.22 -13.77 13.74
N ALA A 45 -3.52 -12.47 13.86
CA ALA A 45 -2.82 -11.55 14.74
C ALA A 45 -3.34 -11.53 16.20
N GLY A 46 -4.19 -12.49 16.59
CA GLY A 46 -4.81 -12.61 17.91
C GLY A 46 -6.16 -11.89 18.06
N SER A 47 -6.47 -10.92 17.19
CA SER A 47 -7.81 -10.35 16.99
C SER A 47 -7.82 -9.46 15.75
N ASP A 48 -9.01 -9.22 15.19
CA ASP A 48 -9.21 -8.32 14.04
C ASP A 48 -8.71 -6.90 14.37
N ALA A 49 -8.89 -6.42 15.61
CA ALA A 49 -8.43 -5.10 16.03
C ALA A 49 -6.89 -4.99 15.94
N VAL A 50 -6.17 -6.03 16.36
CA VAL A 50 -4.70 -6.08 16.24
C VAL A 50 -4.29 -6.24 14.78
N GLY A 51 -4.99 -7.05 14.00
CA GLY A 51 -4.77 -7.21 12.55
C GLY A 51 -4.87 -5.88 11.81
N ASN A 52 -5.91 -5.09 12.08
CA ASN A 52 -6.09 -3.75 11.51
C ASN A 52 -4.97 -2.77 11.94
N LEU A 53 -4.47 -2.87 13.17
CA LEU A 53 -3.30 -2.08 13.60
C LEU A 53 -2.03 -2.49 12.84
N ASN A 54 -1.81 -3.79 12.63
CA ASN A 54 -0.70 -4.30 11.86
C ASN A 54 -0.79 -3.89 10.38
N GLN A 55 -1.98 -3.92 9.76
CA GLN A 55 -2.18 -3.42 8.39
C GLN A 55 -1.82 -1.93 8.27
N ASN A 56 -2.18 -1.12 9.27
CA ASN A 56 -1.79 0.30 9.31
C ASN A 56 -0.28 0.49 9.49
N GLU A 57 0.37 -0.34 10.32
CA GLU A 57 1.82 -0.35 10.46
C GLU A 57 2.50 -0.71 9.13
N LEU A 58 2.00 -1.75 8.45
CA LEU A 58 2.47 -2.19 7.14
C LEU A 58 2.39 -1.06 6.10
N PHE A 59 1.22 -0.40 6.00
CA PHE A 59 1.00 0.76 5.14
C PHE A 59 2.05 1.85 5.38
N VAL A 60 2.26 2.25 6.65
CA VAL A 60 3.21 3.30 7.01
C VAL A 60 4.64 2.91 6.63
N GLN A 61 5.03 1.66 6.82
CA GLN A 61 6.37 1.18 6.50
C GLN A 61 6.60 1.14 4.98
N LEU A 62 5.65 0.63 4.20
CA LEU A 62 5.71 0.62 2.74
C LEU A 62 5.88 2.04 2.17
N VAL A 63 5.03 2.98 2.57
CA VAL A 63 5.12 4.38 2.10
C VAL A 63 6.49 5.00 2.44
N LYS A 64 7.02 4.70 3.64
CA LYS A 64 8.34 5.19 4.07
C LYS A 64 9.51 4.64 3.26
N MET A 65 9.38 3.46 2.65
CA MET A 65 10.44 2.90 1.80
C MET A 65 10.72 3.82 0.58
N PHE A 66 9.67 4.41 0.01
CA PHE A 66 9.77 5.30 -1.15
C PHE A 66 10.18 6.74 -0.80
N GLY A 67 10.02 7.17 0.46
CA GLY A 67 10.38 8.52 0.90
C GLY A 67 11.88 8.84 0.96
N LYS A 68 12.77 7.85 0.73
CA LYS A 68 14.23 8.01 0.86
C LYS A 68 14.94 8.44 -0.43
N GLY A 69 14.22 8.63 -1.53
CA GLY A 69 14.79 9.08 -2.81
C GLY A 69 15.67 8.05 -3.53
N ASN A 70 15.74 6.82 -3.02
CA ASN A 70 16.41 5.72 -3.68
C ASN A 70 15.39 4.88 -4.47
N PRO A 71 15.79 4.28 -5.59
CA PRO A 71 14.98 3.23 -6.23
C PRO A 71 14.70 2.13 -5.20
N VAL A 72 13.44 1.75 -5.09
CA VAL A 72 13.02 0.62 -4.27
C VAL A 72 12.87 -0.58 -5.20
N ASP A 73 13.59 -1.66 -4.91
CA ASP A 73 13.50 -2.90 -5.66
C ASP A 73 12.22 -3.65 -5.26
N PRO A 74 11.38 -4.11 -6.21
CA PRO A 74 10.22 -4.94 -5.86
C PRO A 74 10.59 -6.21 -5.08
N PHE A 75 11.76 -6.81 -5.29
CA PHE A 75 12.19 -7.97 -4.49
C PHE A 75 12.38 -7.63 -3.01
N ASP A 76 12.94 -6.46 -2.69
CA ASP A 76 13.08 -5.99 -1.30
C ASP A 76 11.71 -5.78 -0.64
N ILE A 77 10.71 -5.36 -1.42
CA ILE A 77 9.33 -5.19 -0.92
C ILE A 77 8.70 -6.56 -0.68
N ALA A 78 8.83 -7.51 -1.61
CA ALA A 78 8.28 -8.86 -1.46
C ALA A 78 8.85 -9.55 -0.20
N ASP A 79 10.18 -9.55 -0.03
CA ASP A 79 10.85 -10.09 1.17
C ASP A 79 10.34 -9.42 2.46
N PHE A 80 10.11 -8.11 2.41
CA PHE A 80 9.54 -7.38 3.54
C PHE A 80 8.09 -7.80 3.83
N LEU A 81 7.26 -7.97 2.80
CA LEU A 81 5.86 -8.41 2.93
C LEU A 81 5.78 -9.81 3.55
N ASP A 82 6.61 -10.74 3.08
CA ASP A 82 6.72 -12.09 3.65
C ASP A 82 7.12 -12.06 5.12
N LEU A 83 8.20 -11.33 5.42
CA LEU A 83 8.70 -11.21 6.79
C LEU A 83 7.67 -10.55 7.71
N PHE A 84 6.89 -9.59 7.19
CA PHE A 84 5.84 -8.93 7.95
C PHE A 84 4.71 -9.91 8.28
N MET A 85 4.23 -10.67 7.29
CA MET A 85 3.17 -11.67 7.46
C MET A 85 3.59 -12.78 8.43
N ALA A 86 4.82 -13.28 8.31
CA ALA A 86 5.36 -14.29 9.22
C ALA A 86 5.43 -13.77 10.67
N ASN A 87 5.92 -12.55 10.89
CA ASN A 87 6.13 -12.02 12.25
C ASN A 87 4.85 -11.49 12.92
N LYS A 88 3.92 -10.91 12.15
CA LYS A 88 2.77 -10.18 12.69
C LYS A 88 1.47 -10.97 12.62
N PHE A 89 1.38 -11.91 11.67
CA PHE A 89 0.22 -12.76 11.46
C PHE A 89 0.54 -14.24 11.60
N ASN A 90 1.79 -14.63 11.92
CA ASN A 90 2.20 -16.03 12.05
C ASN A 90 1.81 -16.86 10.81
N CYS A 91 1.96 -16.24 9.63
CA CYS A 91 1.64 -16.82 8.33
C CYS A 91 2.87 -16.77 7.43
N GLU A 92 3.34 -17.95 7.05
CA GLU A 92 4.26 -18.10 5.93
C GLU A 92 3.43 -18.12 4.65
N LEU A 93 3.82 -17.31 3.68
CA LEU A 93 3.16 -17.27 2.37
C LEU A 93 3.85 -18.29 1.46
N GLU A 94 3.03 -19.13 0.81
CA GLU A 94 3.50 -20.15 -0.13
C GLU A 94 3.06 -19.83 -1.56
N ASP A 95 2.46 -18.66 -1.78
CA ASP A 95 2.05 -18.14 -3.08
C ASP A 95 2.90 -16.94 -3.48
N ASP A 96 2.85 -16.58 -4.77
CA ASP A 96 3.61 -15.44 -5.32
C ASP A 96 2.88 -14.09 -5.07
N SER A 97 1.95 -14.03 -4.11
CA SER A 97 1.16 -12.82 -3.87
C SER A 97 1.98 -11.62 -3.34
N PRO A 98 3.04 -11.79 -2.52
CA PRO A 98 3.96 -10.72 -2.14
C PRO A 98 4.57 -10.00 -3.35
N GLU A 99 5.06 -10.75 -4.33
CA GLU A 99 5.71 -10.24 -5.54
C GLU A 99 4.72 -9.42 -6.37
N TRP A 100 3.48 -9.88 -6.49
CA TRP A 100 2.43 -9.15 -7.22
C TRP A 100 2.09 -7.83 -6.55
N VAL A 101 2.00 -7.80 -5.22
CA VAL A 101 1.75 -6.58 -4.44
C VAL A 101 2.95 -5.65 -4.54
N ALA A 102 4.17 -6.17 -4.43
CA ALA A 102 5.40 -5.41 -4.58
C ALA A 102 5.49 -4.71 -5.94
N ASP A 103 5.29 -5.45 -7.03
CA ASP A 103 5.26 -4.91 -8.39
C ASP A 103 4.18 -3.86 -8.59
N LEU A 104 3.00 -4.07 -7.98
CA LEU A 104 1.92 -3.08 -8.01
C LEU A 104 2.32 -1.78 -7.31
N VAL A 105 2.89 -1.86 -6.11
CA VAL A 105 3.31 -0.69 -5.33
C VAL A 105 4.40 0.09 -6.05
N VAL A 106 5.39 -0.58 -6.65
CA VAL A 106 6.45 0.08 -7.44
C VAL A 106 5.86 0.80 -8.66
N ARG A 107 4.95 0.15 -9.39
CA ARG A 107 4.27 0.76 -10.54
C ARG A 107 3.44 1.99 -10.13
N LEU A 108 2.68 1.89 -9.04
CA LEU A 108 1.90 3.01 -8.50
C LEU A 108 2.81 4.22 -8.19
N HIS A 109 3.97 3.99 -7.57
CA HIS A 109 4.92 5.07 -7.29
C HIS A 109 5.47 5.69 -8.58
N ALA A 110 5.85 4.87 -9.57
CA ALA A 110 6.35 5.34 -10.85
C ALA A 110 5.31 6.19 -11.59
N ASP A 111 4.07 5.72 -11.68
CA ASP A 111 2.99 6.42 -12.37
C ASP A 111 2.67 7.77 -11.70
N CYS A 112 2.61 7.80 -10.37
CA CYS A 112 2.39 9.04 -9.61
C CYS A 112 3.56 10.03 -9.79
N THR A 113 4.78 9.54 -9.92
CA THR A 113 5.97 10.38 -10.14
C THR A 113 5.99 10.95 -11.56
N ILE A 114 5.65 10.15 -12.58
CA ILE A 114 5.60 10.60 -13.99
C ILE A 114 4.48 11.63 -14.19
N ALA A 115 3.30 11.42 -13.58
CA ALA A 115 2.21 12.38 -13.64
C ALA A 115 2.63 13.74 -13.06
N ALA A 116 3.39 13.75 -11.95
CA ALA A 116 3.91 14.97 -11.35
C ALA A 116 4.86 15.73 -12.29
N TYR A 117 5.77 15.03 -12.98
CA TYR A 117 6.67 15.65 -13.96
C TYR A 117 5.92 16.22 -15.17
N THR A 118 4.88 15.54 -15.63
CA THR A 118 4.07 15.99 -16.77
C THR A 118 3.24 17.22 -16.39
N ALA A 119 2.67 17.26 -15.19
CA ALA A 119 1.93 18.42 -14.67
C ALA A 119 2.82 19.65 -14.44
N CYS A 120 4.09 19.47 -14.09
CA CYS A 120 5.03 20.56 -13.82
C CYS A 120 5.63 21.20 -15.09
N ASN A 121 5.49 20.56 -16.25
CA ASN A 121 6.01 21.02 -17.55
C ASN A 121 4.97 21.76 -18.42
N CYS A 122 3.86 22.21 -17.84
CA CYS A 122 2.78 22.96 -18.50
C CYS A 122 2.76 24.44 -18.10
#